data_AF-A0A497AKH0-F1
#
_entry.id   AF-A0A497AKH0-F1
#
_cell.length_a   1.000
_cell.length_b   1.000
_cell.length_c   1.000
_cell.angle_alpha   90.00
_cell.angle_beta   90.00
_cell.angle_gamma   90.00
#
_symmetry.space_group_name_H-M   'P 1'
#
loop_
_entity.id
_entity.type
_entity.pdbx_description
1 polymer ?
#
loop_
_entity_poly.entity_id
_entity_poly.type
_entity_poly.pdbx_seq_one_letter_code
_entity_poly.pdbx_strand_id
1 'polypeptide(L)'
;MKKDNEGSRPHHDTERKACARKNKNGLWRIAYWFVGIGSIVWLLVRSGTRPKRLVYPCQRAAAVNAAGFLTYLAALISSATLLRGLKAVFSPARLALFGVGVLLTALLQTSVTVPVETTLADSPSLTGWTSPTAVSDVFVITDVPAPTCSLNGGDISGCASAYEAFHDDGVDALVNLMEVHGDYFYKTSSHPDGLFGADDVVVIKV
;
A
#
# COMPACT_ATOMS: atom_id res chain seq x y z
N MET A 1 -19.84 13.95 81.53
CA MET A 1 -18.97 13.03 82.31
C MET A 1 -19.80 11.80 82.64
N LYS A 2 -19.38 10.57 82.24
CA LYS A 2 -20.21 9.33 82.12
C LYS A 2 -21.36 9.47 81.09
N LYS A 3 -21.91 8.44 80.43
CA LYS A 3 -21.62 6.99 80.15
C LYS A 3 -22.40 6.67 78.83
N ASP A 4 -22.21 5.65 77.98
CA ASP A 4 -21.34 4.45 77.85
C ASP A 4 -20.63 4.47 76.46
N ASN A 5 -19.93 3.49 75.86
CA ASN A 5 -19.79 2.00 75.88
C ASN A 5 -20.81 1.17 75.05
N GLU A 6 -20.36 0.00 74.56
CA GLU A 6 -20.95 -0.91 73.53
C GLU A 6 -21.25 -0.28 72.14
N GLY A 7 -21.06 -0.93 70.97
CA GLY A 7 -20.30 -2.16 70.66
C GLY A 7 -20.93 -3.03 69.54
N SER A 8 -20.37 -3.06 68.32
CA SER A 8 -20.57 -4.19 67.36
C SER A 8 -19.66 -4.20 66.10
N ARG A 9 -18.87 -5.29 65.99
CA ARG A 9 -18.53 -6.14 64.82
C ARG A 9 -18.29 -5.51 63.42
N PRO A 10 -17.12 -5.76 62.79
CA PRO A 10 -16.91 -5.58 61.36
C PRO A 10 -17.30 -6.84 60.56
N HIS A 11 -17.94 -6.70 59.39
CA HIS A 11 -18.07 -7.79 58.40
C HIS A 11 -18.39 -7.26 56.99
N HIS A 12 -17.98 -8.01 55.96
CA HIS A 12 -18.25 -7.80 54.52
C HIS A 12 -17.84 -6.45 53.90
N ASP A 13 -16.62 -6.38 53.34
CA ASP A 13 -16.42 -5.70 52.03
C ASP A 13 -15.19 -6.17 51.21
N THR A 14 -14.48 -7.23 51.65
CA THR A 14 -13.18 -7.63 51.07
C THR A 14 -13.25 -8.51 49.81
N GLU A 15 -14.38 -9.16 49.51
CA GLU A 15 -14.41 -10.26 48.51
C GLU A 15 -14.83 -9.85 47.08
N ARG A 16 -15.41 -8.65 46.88
CA ARG A 16 -15.95 -8.24 45.56
C ARG A 16 -14.99 -7.47 44.66
N LYS A 17 -13.67 -7.65 44.84
CA LYS A 17 -12.62 -7.10 43.94
C LYS A 17 -11.78 -8.16 43.23
N ALA A 18 -12.35 -9.36 43.01
CA ALA A 18 -11.90 -10.34 42.03
C ALA A 18 -12.14 -9.87 40.57
N CYS A 19 -11.81 -8.62 40.24
CA CYS A 19 -11.87 -8.09 38.89
C CYS A 19 -10.84 -8.82 38.02
N ALA A 20 -11.33 -9.61 37.06
CA ALA A 20 -10.50 -10.50 36.25
C ALA A 20 -9.32 -9.75 35.60
N ARG A 21 -8.10 -10.12 36.00
CA ARG A 21 -6.83 -9.60 35.45
C ARG A 21 -6.62 -10.15 34.03
N LYS A 22 -7.40 -9.63 33.08
CA LYS A 22 -7.47 -10.04 31.67
C LYS A 22 -6.06 -10.05 31.08
N ASN A 23 -5.55 -11.24 30.74
CA ASN A 23 -4.16 -11.44 30.33
C ASN A 23 -3.90 -10.82 28.95
N LYS A 24 -3.54 -9.53 28.92
CA LYS A 24 -3.24 -8.74 27.72
C LYS A 24 -2.20 -9.43 26.83
N ASN A 25 -1.21 -10.09 27.43
CA ASN A 25 -0.08 -10.72 26.76
C ASN A 25 -0.52 -11.95 25.94
N GLY A 26 -1.52 -12.70 26.43
CA GLY A 26 -2.11 -13.82 25.70
C GLY A 26 -2.84 -13.37 24.43
N LEU A 27 -3.69 -12.34 24.56
CA LEU A 27 -4.47 -11.80 23.44
C LEU A 27 -3.56 -11.18 22.35
N TRP A 28 -2.52 -10.45 22.74
CA TRP A 28 -1.55 -9.87 21.78
C TRP A 28 -0.79 -10.94 20.99
N ARG A 29 -0.38 -12.04 21.63
CA ARG A 29 0.26 -13.16 20.92
C ARG A 29 -0.68 -13.79 19.89
N ILE A 30 -1.95 -14.00 20.24
CA ILE A 30 -2.96 -14.57 19.34
C ILE A 30 -3.21 -13.61 18.16
N ALA A 31 -3.36 -12.31 18.43
CA ALA A 31 -3.56 -11.30 17.39
C ALA A 31 -2.39 -11.25 16.38
N TYR A 32 -1.14 -11.32 16.85
CA TYR A 32 0.05 -11.34 15.99
C TYR A 32 0.06 -12.54 15.02
N TRP A 33 -0.34 -13.73 15.48
CA TRP A 33 -0.48 -14.92 14.63
C TRP A 33 -1.56 -14.75 13.56
N PHE A 34 -2.71 -14.16 13.90
CA PHE A 34 -3.76 -13.86 12.91
C PHE A 34 -3.33 -12.82 11.89
N VAL A 35 -2.61 -11.75 12.29
CA VAL A 35 -2.10 -10.73 11.37
C VAL A 35 -1.05 -11.34 10.42
N GLY A 36 -0.13 -12.15 10.93
CA GLY A 36 0.91 -12.80 10.12
C GLY A 36 0.34 -13.78 9.07
N ILE A 37 -0.46 -14.75 9.52
CA ILE A 37 -1.10 -15.74 8.64
C ILE A 37 -2.08 -15.04 7.67
N GLY A 38 -2.90 -14.11 8.17
CA GLY A 38 -3.84 -13.35 7.36
C GLY A 38 -3.15 -12.54 6.25
N SER A 39 -2.00 -11.93 6.53
CA SER A 39 -1.21 -11.20 5.53
C SER A 39 -0.65 -12.13 4.44
N ILE A 40 -0.16 -13.32 4.81
CA ILE A 40 0.33 -14.33 3.85
C ILE A 40 -0.83 -14.82 2.96
N VAL A 41 -1.95 -15.22 3.55
CA VAL A 41 -3.11 -15.75 2.81
C VAL A 41 -3.70 -14.67 1.89
N TRP A 42 -3.86 -13.44 2.38
CA TRP A 42 -4.37 -12.32 1.59
C TRP A 42 -3.47 -12.01 0.39
N LEU A 43 -2.15 -11.99 0.57
CA LEU A 43 -1.20 -11.74 -0.51
C LEU A 43 -1.24 -12.85 -1.57
N LEU A 44 -1.23 -14.12 -1.15
CA LEU A 44 -1.32 -15.27 -2.06
C LEU A 44 -2.62 -15.27 -2.87
N VAL A 45 -3.77 -15.11 -2.20
CA VAL A 45 -5.09 -15.09 -2.84
C VAL A 45 -5.24 -13.89 -3.79
N ARG A 46 -4.74 -12.70 -3.41
CA ARG A 46 -4.96 -11.48 -4.20
C ARG A 46 -3.98 -11.32 -5.36
N SER A 47 -2.74 -11.82 -5.22
CA SER A 47 -1.69 -11.75 -6.26
C SER A 47 -1.74 -12.92 -7.23
N GLY A 48 -1.99 -14.14 -6.73
CA GLY A 48 -1.98 -15.37 -7.53
C GLY A 48 -0.70 -15.52 -8.35
N THR A 49 -0.84 -15.82 -9.64
CA THR A 49 0.28 -15.97 -10.59
C THR A 49 0.68 -14.70 -11.34
N ARG A 50 0.11 -13.52 -11.01
CA ARG A 50 0.37 -12.26 -11.76
C ARG A 50 1.22 -11.27 -10.94
N PRO A 51 2.56 -11.25 -11.11
CA PRO A 51 3.47 -10.47 -10.26
C PRO A 51 3.20 -8.95 -10.29
N LYS A 52 2.65 -8.41 -11.39
CA LYS A 52 2.23 -7.00 -11.48
C LYS A 52 1.30 -6.55 -10.34
N ARG A 53 0.56 -7.46 -9.70
CA ARG A 53 -0.33 -7.14 -8.56
C ARG A 53 0.41 -6.86 -7.25
N LEU A 54 1.65 -7.34 -7.08
CA LEU A 54 2.46 -7.13 -5.87
C LEU A 54 2.89 -5.67 -5.67
N VAL A 55 2.87 -4.87 -6.75
CA VAL A 55 3.28 -3.45 -6.73
C VAL A 55 2.26 -2.56 -6.00
N TYR A 56 0.98 -2.98 -5.94
CA TYR A 56 -0.08 -2.20 -5.30
C TYR A 56 0.19 -1.95 -3.80
N PRO A 57 -0.14 -0.76 -3.27
CA PRO A 57 0.27 -0.36 -1.91
C PRO A 57 -0.25 -1.29 -0.81
N CYS A 58 -1.49 -1.80 -0.94
CA CYS A 58 -2.05 -2.77 0.01
C CYS A 58 -1.39 -4.16 -0.07
N GLN A 59 -0.80 -4.54 -1.21
CA GLN A 59 -0.03 -5.78 -1.34
C GLN A 59 1.40 -5.60 -0.79
N ARG A 60 2.03 -4.43 -0.99
CA ARG A 60 3.29 -4.08 -0.32
C ARG A 60 3.17 -4.13 1.21
N ALA A 61 2.10 -3.56 1.78
CA ALA A 61 1.84 -3.64 3.22
C ALA A 61 1.66 -5.09 3.73
N ALA A 62 0.91 -5.92 2.99
CA ALA A 62 0.76 -7.34 3.31
C ALA A 62 2.10 -8.11 3.19
N ALA A 63 2.95 -7.77 2.21
CA ALA A 63 4.26 -8.38 2.01
C ALA A 63 5.21 -8.12 3.19
N VAL A 64 5.25 -6.89 3.71
CA VAL A 64 6.08 -6.55 4.90
C VAL A 64 5.62 -7.34 6.13
N ASN A 65 4.31 -7.41 6.39
CA ASN A 65 3.76 -8.20 7.50
C ASN A 65 4.03 -9.70 7.34
N ALA A 66 3.88 -10.24 6.13
CA ALA A 66 4.17 -11.63 5.81
C ALA A 66 5.67 -11.95 6.02
N ALA A 67 6.57 -11.11 5.54
CA ALA A 67 8.02 -11.27 5.71
C ALA A 67 8.42 -11.22 7.20
N GLY A 68 7.90 -10.25 7.97
CA GLY A 68 8.15 -10.15 9.41
C GLY A 68 7.63 -11.35 10.22
N PHE A 69 6.53 -11.97 9.80
CA PHE A 69 6.03 -13.20 10.41
C PHE A 69 6.88 -14.43 10.04
N LEU A 70 7.35 -14.52 8.79
CA LEU A 70 8.23 -15.60 8.34
C LEU A 70 9.61 -15.54 9.03
N THR A 71 10.20 -14.36 9.24
CA THR A 71 11.45 -14.22 10.01
C THR A 71 11.25 -14.55 11.49
N TYR A 72 10.11 -14.19 12.09
CA TYR A 72 9.74 -14.65 13.44
C TYR A 72 9.65 -16.17 13.55
N LEU A 73 9.00 -16.85 12.59
CA LEU A 73 8.95 -18.31 12.56
C LEU A 73 10.35 -18.94 12.37
N ALA A 74 11.17 -18.39 11.48
CA ALA A 74 12.55 -18.85 11.28
C ALA A 74 13.39 -18.72 12.57
N ALA A 75 13.24 -17.62 13.31
CA ALA A 75 13.92 -17.39 14.60
C ALA A 75 13.44 -18.36 15.71
N LEU A 76 12.14 -18.69 15.75
CA LEU A 76 11.63 -19.72 16.67
C LEU A 76 12.18 -21.11 16.33
N ILE A 77 12.22 -21.46 15.05
CA ILE A 77 12.71 -22.77 14.59
C ILE A 77 14.22 -22.90 14.86
N SER A 78 15.03 -21.88 14.53
CA SER A 78 16.47 -21.90 14.77
C SER A 78 16.81 -21.93 16.27
N SER A 79 16.08 -21.18 17.09
CA SER A 79 16.21 -21.25 18.56
C SER A 79 15.89 -22.66 19.08
N ALA A 80 14.81 -23.28 18.59
CA ALA A 80 14.41 -24.63 19.01
C ALA A 80 15.39 -25.72 18.54
N THR A 81 15.98 -25.61 17.34
CA THR A 81 17.00 -26.56 16.87
C THR A 81 18.33 -26.37 17.59
N LEU A 82 18.76 -25.14 17.86
CA LEU A 82 19.93 -24.84 18.71
C LEU A 82 19.78 -25.45 20.12
N LEU A 83 18.66 -25.18 20.81
CA LEU A 83 18.43 -25.67 22.17
C LEU A 83 18.30 -27.20 22.26
N ARG A 84 17.77 -27.85 21.21
CA ARG A 84 17.79 -29.32 21.09
C ARG A 84 19.18 -29.85 20.80
N GLY A 85 19.94 -29.16 19.93
CA GLY A 85 21.32 -29.47 19.59
C GLY A 85 22.21 -29.45 20.82
N LEU A 86 22.26 -28.34 21.56
CA LEU A 86 23.13 -28.17 22.74
C LEU A 86 23.05 -29.36 23.72
N LYS A 87 21.84 -29.88 24.01
CA LYS A 87 21.66 -31.04 24.91
C LYS A 87 22.36 -32.33 24.47
N ALA A 88 22.74 -32.47 23.19
CA ALA A 88 23.48 -33.60 22.64
C ALA A 88 24.86 -33.20 22.06
N VAL A 89 25.26 -31.92 22.20
CA VAL A 89 26.33 -31.29 21.39
C VAL A 89 27.27 -30.40 22.25
N PHE A 90 27.43 -30.69 23.54
CA PHE A 90 28.53 -30.10 24.35
C PHE A 90 29.89 -30.75 24.02
N SER A 91 30.32 -30.66 22.75
CA SER A 91 31.71 -30.92 22.34
C SER A 91 32.30 -29.67 21.66
N PRO A 92 33.53 -29.26 22.01
CA PRO A 92 34.08 -27.97 21.58
C PRO A 92 34.22 -27.87 20.05
N ALA A 93 34.53 -28.98 19.38
CA ALA A 93 34.61 -29.02 17.91
C ALA A 93 33.28 -28.70 17.21
N ARG A 94 32.14 -29.12 17.77
CA ARG A 94 30.82 -28.80 17.20
C ARG A 94 30.38 -27.38 17.55
N LEU A 95 30.78 -26.87 18.72
CA LEU A 95 30.56 -25.46 19.08
C LEU A 95 31.35 -24.52 18.16
N ALA A 96 32.60 -24.88 17.85
CA ALA A 96 33.45 -24.16 16.89
C ALA A 96 32.86 -24.18 15.47
N LEU A 97 32.35 -25.32 15.00
CA LEU A 97 31.63 -25.42 13.72
C LEU A 97 30.39 -24.51 13.66
N PHE A 98 29.61 -24.42 14.74
CA PHE A 98 28.49 -23.47 14.82
C PHE A 98 28.97 -22.01 14.80
N GLY A 99 30.05 -21.69 15.53
CA GLY A 99 30.64 -20.35 15.53
C GLY A 99 31.14 -19.92 14.14
N VAL A 100 31.87 -20.80 13.46
CA VAL A 100 32.34 -20.59 12.07
C VAL A 100 31.16 -20.47 11.10
N GLY A 101 30.12 -21.30 11.25
CA GLY A 101 28.90 -21.21 10.43
C GLY A 101 28.18 -19.87 10.59
N VAL A 102 28.01 -19.39 11.82
CA VAL A 102 27.41 -18.07 12.10
C VAL A 102 28.29 -16.94 11.54
N LEU A 103 29.61 -17.02 11.73
CA LEU A 103 30.56 -16.03 11.21
C LEU A 103 30.51 -15.96 9.68
N LEU A 104 30.47 -17.12 9.00
CA LEU A 104 30.28 -17.20 7.55
C LEU A 104 28.95 -16.59 7.12
N THR A 105 27.83 -16.88 7.79
CA THR A 105 26.54 -16.26 7.43
C THR A 105 26.56 -14.74 7.61
N ALA A 106 27.23 -14.21 8.64
CA ALA A 106 27.38 -12.77 8.83
C ALA A 106 28.25 -12.13 7.72
N LEU A 107 29.35 -12.78 7.34
CA LEU A 107 30.23 -12.34 6.24
C LEU A 107 29.53 -12.38 4.88
N LEU A 108 28.66 -13.36 4.63
CA LEU A 108 27.81 -13.39 3.43
C LEU A 108 26.68 -12.35 3.47
N GLN A 109 26.18 -11.97 4.66
CA GLN A 109 25.18 -10.90 4.76
C GLN A 109 25.79 -9.51 4.47
N THR A 110 27.05 -9.27 4.85
CA THR A 110 27.73 -7.99 4.54
C THR A 110 28.01 -7.76 3.06
N SER A 111 27.99 -8.80 2.22
CA SER A 111 28.14 -8.70 0.76
C SER A 111 26.81 -8.69 0.00
N VAL A 112 25.66 -8.81 0.69
CA VAL A 112 24.31 -8.74 0.11
C VAL A 112 23.61 -7.44 0.54
N THR A 113 24.32 -6.32 0.43
CA THR A 113 23.67 -5.02 0.20
C THR A 113 23.13 -5.00 -1.24
N VAL A 114 22.04 -5.71 -1.49
CA VAL A 114 21.21 -5.39 -2.66
C VAL A 114 20.73 -3.96 -2.45
N PRO A 115 21.13 -2.99 -3.27
CA PRO A 115 20.53 -1.68 -3.17
C PRO A 115 19.03 -1.87 -3.43
N VAL A 116 18.19 -1.38 -2.51
CA VAL A 116 16.77 -1.19 -2.84
C VAL A 116 16.71 0.01 -3.75
N GLU A 117 17.15 -0.21 -5.00
CA GLU A 117 16.87 0.66 -6.12
C GLU A 117 15.37 0.75 -6.20
N THR A 118 14.85 1.84 -5.62
CA THR A 118 13.49 2.26 -5.85
C THR A 118 13.48 2.76 -7.28
N THR A 119 13.38 1.81 -8.21
CA THR A 119 13.09 2.04 -9.62
C THR A 119 11.68 2.59 -9.71
N LEU A 120 11.59 3.88 -9.34
CA LEU A 120 10.92 4.86 -10.16
C LEU A 120 11.52 4.67 -11.56
N ALA A 121 10.92 3.77 -12.33
CA ALA A 121 11.23 3.67 -13.75
C ALA A 121 10.97 5.07 -14.30
N ASP A 122 12.03 5.68 -14.86
CA ASP A 122 11.92 7.01 -15.43
C ASP A 122 10.76 6.98 -16.43
N SER A 123 9.72 7.74 -16.15
CA SER A 123 8.47 7.62 -16.90
C SER A 123 8.75 8.21 -18.26
N PRO A 124 8.82 7.40 -19.33
CA PRO A 124 9.29 7.87 -20.62
C PRO A 124 8.41 9.04 -21.02
N SER A 125 9.04 10.18 -21.30
CA SER A 125 8.38 11.46 -21.60
C SER A 125 7.63 11.35 -22.92
N LEU A 126 6.42 10.82 -22.87
CA LEU A 126 5.62 10.42 -24.02
C LEU A 126 4.29 11.16 -23.97
N THR A 127 4.19 12.16 -24.83
CA THR A 127 2.95 12.91 -25.10
C THR A 127 1.88 12.01 -25.70
N GLY A 128 2.25 10.95 -26.41
CA GLY A 128 1.33 9.94 -26.92
C GLY A 128 1.90 8.52 -26.86
N TRP A 129 1.09 7.58 -26.41
CA TRP A 129 1.24 6.13 -26.62
C TRP A 129 0.16 5.69 -27.59
N THR A 130 0.46 5.71 -28.89
CA THR A 130 -0.44 5.19 -29.94
C THR A 130 0.13 3.93 -30.58
N SER A 131 -0.73 3.05 -31.12
CA SER A 131 -0.26 1.89 -31.89
C SER A 131 -1.37 1.27 -32.75
N PRO A 132 -1.10 0.91 -34.03
CA PRO A 132 -2.04 0.17 -34.88
C PRO A 132 -2.51 -1.19 -34.36
N THR A 133 -1.94 -1.68 -33.25
CA THR A 133 -2.38 -2.92 -32.57
C THR A 133 -2.77 -2.68 -31.10
N ALA A 134 -2.96 -1.44 -30.68
CA ALA A 134 -3.55 -1.12 -29.38
C ALA A 134 -5.06 -1.39 -29.37
N VAL A 135 -5.63 -1.49 -28.17
CA VAL A 135 -7.09 -1.50 -27.95
C VAL A 135 -7.60 -0.09 -27.58
N SER A 136 -6.68 0.81 -27.26
CA SER A 136 -6.91 2.18 -26.82
C SER A 136 -5.60 2.95 -26.89
N ASP A 137 -5.62 4.10 -27.55
CA ASP A 137 -4.51 5.04 -27.57
C ASP A 137 -4.54 5.94 -26.32
N VAL A 138 -3.38 6.40 -25.85
CA VAL A 138 -3.26 7.13 -24.58
C VAL A 138 -2.42 8.38 -24.75
N PHE A 139 -3.07 9.53 -24.61
CA PHE A 139 -2.44 10.85 -24.69
C PHE A 139 -2.15 11.39 -23.28
N VAL A 140 -1.02 12.08 -23.13
CA VAL A 140 -0.57 12.64 -21.86
C VAL A 140 -0.08 14.07 -22.07
N ILE A 141 -0.86 15.02 -21.59
CA ILE A 141 -0.43 16.40 -21.40
C ILE A 141 0.25 16.54 -20.04
N THR A 142 1.30 17.35 -19.98
CA THR A 142 1.93 17.81 -18.72
C THR A 142 1.79 19.32 -18.61
N ASP A 143 2.09 19.86 -17.43
CA ASP A 143 2.24 21.31 -17.23
C ASP A 143 1.02 22.17 -17.57
N VAL A 144 -0.17 21.55 -17.53
CA VAL A 144 -1.47 22.23 -17.67
C VAL A 144 -1.58 23.37 -16.66
N PRO A 145 -1.88 24.62 -17.09
CA PRO A 145 -2.04 25.73 -16.18
C PRO A 145 -3.25 25.53 -15.26
N ALA A 146 -3.22 26.14 -14.07
CA ALA A 146 -4.41 26.19 -13.23
C ALA A 146 -5.47 27.09 -13.90
N PRO A 147 -6.73 26.64 -14.06
CA PRO A 147 -7.76 27.42 -14.74
C PRO A 147 -8.05 28.74 -14.00
N THR A 148 -8.32 29.80 -14.75
CA THR A 148 -8.50 31.16 -14.21
C THR A 148 -9.73 31.29 -13.30
N CYS A 149 -10.77 30.51 -13.59
CA CYS A 149 -11.99 30.39 -12.79
C CYS A 149 -12.48 28.94 -12.76
N SER A 150 -13.58 28.66 -12.06
CA SER A 150 -14.16 27.31 -12.02
C SER A 150 -15.65 27.36 -11.69
N LEU A 151 -16.48 26.62 -12.44
CA LEU A 151 -17.92 26.45 -12.22
C LEU A 151 -18.27 25.53 -11.02
N ASN A 152 -17.42 25.48 -10.00
CA ASN A 152 -17.63 24.62 -8.83
C ASN A 152 -18.88 25.07 -8.05
N GLY A 153 -19.89 24.21 -7.98
CA GLY A 153 -21.21 24.53 -7.42
C GLY A 153 -22.22 25.09 -8.44
N GLY A 154 -21.83 25.26 -9.71
CA GLY A 154 -22.72 25.69 -10.80
C GLY A 154 -22.93 27.21 -10.92
N ASP A 155 -22.07 28.02 -10.31
CA ASP A 155 -22.09 29.48 -10.43
C ASP A 155 -20.98 29.97 -11.37
N ILE A 156 -21.29 30.99 -12.17
CA ILE A 156 -20.42 31.63 -13.17
C ILE A 156 -19.77 32.91 -12.59
N SER A 157 -20.16 33.35 -11.38
CA SER A 157 -19.74 34.63 -10.78
C SER A 157 -18.23 34.83 -10.59
N GLY A 158 -17.42 33.76 -10.68
CA GLY A 158 -15.95 33.81 -10.65
C GLY A 158 -15.26 33.97 -12.01
N CYS A 159 -15.99 33.92 -13.13
CA CYS A 159 -15.46 34.03 -14.49
C CYS A 159 -15.85 35.38 -15.14
N ALA A 160 -15.02 35.94 -16.01
CA ALA A 160 -15.35 37.18 -16.73
C ALA A 160 -16.38 36.96 -17.86
N SER A 161 -16.55 35.71 -18.32
CA SER A 161 -17.57 35.34 -19.31
C SER A 161 -17.97 33.87 -19.21
N ALA A 162 -19.11 33.52 -19.81
CA ALA A 162 -19.49 32.11 -19.99
C ALA A 162 -18.56 31.36 -20.95
N TYR A 163 -17.90 32.05 -21.88
CA TYR A 163 -16.88 31.43 -22.75
C TYR A 163 -15.69 30.94 -21.92
N GLU A 164 -15.12 31.83 -21.09
CA GLU A 164 -14.03 31.49 -20.16
C GLU A 164 -14.44 30.37 -19.19
N ALA A 165 -15.70 30.35 -18.75
CA ALA A 165 -16.22 29.35 -17.83
C ALA A 165 -16.39 27.93 -18.42
N PHE A 166 -16.35 27.79 -19.76
CA PHE A 166 -16.50 26.52 -20.48
C PHE A 166 -15.26 26.13 -21.30
N HIS A 167 -14.18 26.91 -21.22
CA HIS A 167 -12.88 26.65 -21.85
C HIS A 167 -11.94 26.04 -20.79
N ASP A 168 -11.09 25.09 -21.17
CA ASP A 168 -10.10 24.49 -20.26
C ASP A 168 -8.83 24.20 -21.05
N ASP A 169 -7.76 24.96 -20.76
CA ASP A 169 -6.47 24.86 -21.45
C ASP A 169 -5.92 23.42 -21.50
N GLY A 170 -6.29 22.56 -20.54
CA GLY A 170 -5.94 21.15 -20.52
C GLY A 170 -6.76 20.32 -21.51
N VAL A 171 -8.08 20.48 -21.55
CA VAL A 171 -8.94 19.82 -22.54
C VAL A 171 -8.58 20.27 -23.95
N ASP A 172 -8.36 21.58 -24.16
CA ASP A 172 -7.94 22.12 -25.44
C ASP A 172 -6.54 21.62 -25.84
N ALA A 173 -5.57 21.58 -24.92
CA ALA A 173 -4.26 20.96 -25.20
C ALA A 173 -4.36 19.45 -25.52
N LEU A 174 -5.26 18.72 -24.86
CA LEU A 174 -5.51 17.30 -25.13
C LEU A 174 -6.09 17.08 -26.53
N VAL A 175 -7.09 17.86 -26.92
CA VAL A 175 -7.70 17.77 -28.26
C VAL A 175 -6.69 18.11 -29.35
N ASN A 176 -5.94 19.20 -29.22
CA ASN A 176 -4.89 19.56 -30.17
C ASN A 176 -3.81 18.47 -30.29
N LEU A 177 -3.43 17.84 -29.16
CA LEU A 177 -2.48 16.72 -29.13
C LEU A 177 -3.02 15.47 -29.84
N MET A 178 -4.32 15.16 -29.71
CA MET A 178 -4.96 14.07 -30.47
C MET A 178 -4.95 14.36 -31.98
N GLU A 179 -5.30 15.59 -32.41
CA GLU A 179 -5.26 15.97 -33.83
C GLU A 179 -3.84 15.89 -34.43
N VAL A 180 -2.81 16.26 -33.67
CA VAL A 180 -1.39 16.12 -34.08
C VAL A 180 -0.98 14.65 -34.31
N HIS A 181 -1.63 13.71 -33.62
CA HIS A 181 -1.44 12.26 -33.84
C HIS A 181 -2.39 11.66 -34.89
N GLY A 182 -3.35 12.43 -35.42
CA GLY A 182 -4.34 12.03 -36.42
C GLY A 182 -5.71 11.63 -35.88
N ASP A 183 -5.89 11.63 -34.56
CA ASP A 183 -7.14 11.25 -33.89
C ASP A 183 -8.08 12.47 -33.73
N TYR A 184 -8.66 12.92 -34.84
CA TYR A 184 -9.53 14.11 -34.86
C TYR A 184 -10.73 13.96 -33.92
N PHE A 185 -10.88 14.87 -32.96
CA PHE A 185 -11.94 14.77 -31.96
C PHE A 185 -13.33 15.01 -32.56
N TYR A 186 -13.45 15.96 -33.50
CA TYR A 186 -14.71 16.35 -34.13
C TYR A 186 -14.78 15.97 -35.63
N LYS A 187 -15.93 15.43 -36.04
CA LYS A 187 -16.26 15.17 -37.44
C LYS A 187 -16.51 16.49 -38.17
N THR A 188 -15.74 16.72 -39.22
CA THR A 188 -15.79 17.94 -40.04
C THR A 188 -15.79 17.59 -41.53
N SER A 189 -16.07 18.57 -42.40
CA SER A 189 -15.98 18.38 -43.86
C SER A 189 -14.57 18.04 -44.36
N SER A 190 -13.53 18.34 -43.58
CA SER A 190 -12.13 17.96 -43.84
C SER A 190 -11.75 16.63 -43.19
N HIS A 191 -12.27 16.35 -41.99
CA HIS A 191 -11.99 15.15 -41.20
C HIS A 191 -13.32 14.40 -40.90
N PRO A 192 -13.91 13.71 -41.89
CA PRO A 192 -15.19 13.00 -41.74
C PRO A 192 -15.08 11.74 -40.87
N ASP A 193 -13.86 11.33 -40.59
CA ASP A 193 -13.38 10.19 -39.80
C ASP A 193 -13.17 10.51 -38.31
N GLY A 194 -13.33 11.78 -37.90
CA GLY A 194 -13.22 12.18 -36.50
C GLY A 194 -14.19 11.46 -35.56
N LEU A 195 -13.95 11.52 -34.25
CA LEU A 195 -14.63 10.67 -33.26
C LEU A 195 -16.11 11.06 -33.05
N PHE A 196 -16.40 12.34 -32.83
CA PHE A 196 -17.72 12.83 -32.39
C PHE A 196 -18.38 13.75 -33.44
N GLY A 197 -19.69 13.61 -33.64
CA GLY A 197 -20.50 14.48 -34.49
C GLY A 197 -20.87 15.81 -33.82
N ALA A 198 -21.39 16.76 -34.59
CA ALA A 198 -21.78 18.09 -34.09
C ALA A 198 -22.93 18.06 -33.06
N ASP A 199 -23.74 17.01 -33.06
CA ASP A 199 -24.86 16.79 -32.13
C ASP A 199 -24.52 15.82 -30.98
N ASP A 200 -23.29 15.29 -30.92
CA ASP A 200 -22.86 14.33 -29.89
C ASP A 200 -22.49 15.04 -28.56
N VAL A 201 -23.03 14.56 -27.44
CA VAL A 201 -22.72 15.10 -26.10
C VAL A 201 -21.64 14.23 -25.43
N VAL A 202 -20.41 14.74 -25.39
CA VAL A 202 -19.28 14.08 -24.72
C VAL A 202 -19.21 14.49 -23.24
N VAL A 203 -19.21 13.49 -22.35
CA VAL A 203 -19.04 13.71 -20.90
C VAL A 203 -17.64 13.27 -20.48
N ILE A 204 -16.70 14.22 -20.47
CA ILE A 204 -15.36 14.01 -19.94
C ILE A 204 -15.45 13.94 -18.41
N LYS A 205 -14.91 12.88 -17.81
CA LYS A 205 -14.81 12.75 -16.35
C LYS A 205 -13.35 12.91 -15.91
N VAL A 206 -13.10 14.02 -15.23
CA VAL A 206 -11.87 14.29 -14.45
C VAL A 206 -11.99 13.70 -13.04
#